data_AF-A0A659UQH9-F1
#
_entry.id   AF-A0A659UQH9-F1
#
_cell.length_a   1.000
_cell.length_b   1.000
_cell.length_c   1.000
_cell.angle_alpha   90.00
_cell.angle_beta   90.00
_cell.angle_gamma   90.00
#
_symmetry.space_group_name_H-M   'P 1'
#
loop_
_entity.id
_entity.type
_entity.pdbx_description
1 polymer ?
#
loop_
_entity_poly.entity_id
_entity_poly.type
_entity_poly.pdbx_seq_one_letter_code
_entity_poly.pdbx_strand_id
1 'polypeptide(L)'
;MSDAADQIFAALKQSSQSGAPLYLQLRKSIEDAVNRGLIGPGDALPSERDIATKADISRVTVRKAVQDLVKGGILVHRQGSGT
;
A
#
# COMPACT_ATOMS: atom_id res chain seq x y z
N MET A 1 4.66 7.34 -15.36
CA MET A 1 4.70 6.06 -14.62
C MET A 1 4.16 6.19 -13.19
N SER A 2 3.32 7.19 -12.88
CA SER A 2 2.84 7.49 -11.50
C SER A 2 1.39 7.07 -11.22
N ASP A 3 0.72 6.42 -12.18
CA ASP A 3 -0.74 6.28 -12.18
C ASP A 3 -1.26 5.17 -11.24
N ALA A 4 -0.53 4.04 -11.15
CA ALA A 4 -0.96 2.89 -10.35
C ALA A 4 -1.01 3.17 -8.84
N ALA A 5 -0.01 3.92 -8.33
CA ALA A 5 0.03 4.28 -6.92
C ALA A 5 -1.16 5.18 -6.54
N ASP A 6 -1.49 6.16 -7.39
CA ASP A 6 -2.59 7.09 -7.13
C ASP A 6 -3.96 6.38 -7.17
N GLN A 7 -4.12 5.36 -8.04
CA GLN A 7 -5.31 4.51 -8.06
C GLN A 7 -5.49 3.67 -6.77
N ILE A 8 -4.39 3.18 -6.17
CA ILE A 8 -4.45 2.44 -4.89
C ILE A 8 -4.96 3.35 -3.76
N PHE A 9 -4.47 4.59 -3.70
CA PHE A 9 -4.87 5.52 -2.64
C PHE A 9 -6.31 6.04 -2.85
N ALA A 10 -6.74 6.19 -4.11
CA ALA A 10 -8.14 6.50 -4.41
C ALA A 10 -9.09 5.40 -3.89
N ALA A 11 -8.73 4.13 -4.08
CA ALA A 11 -9.51 2.99 -3.57
C ALA A 11 -9.56 2.95 -2.02
N LEU A 12 -8.48 3.34 -1.34
CA LEU A 12 -8.46 3.43 0.11
C LEU A 12 -9.46 4.48 0.64
N LYS A 13 -9.51 5.66 0.01
CA LYS A 13 -10.44 6.73 0.42
C LYS A 13 -11.90 6.27 0.33
N GLN A 14 -12.26 5.46 -0.67
CA GLN A 14 -13.61 4.90 -0.79
C GLN A 14 -13.92 3.85 0.28
N SER A 15 -12.93 3.03 0.67
CA SER A 15 -13.14 1.96 1.66
C SER A 15 -13.16 2.48 3.10
N SER A 16 -12.70 3.70 3.37
CA SER A 16 -12.74 4.32 4.70
C SER A 16 -14.15 4.43 5.29
N GLN A 17 -15.18 4.41 4.45
CA GLN A 17 -16.60 4.43 4.83
C GLN A 17 -17.12 3.09 5.39
N SER A 18 -16.34 2.00 5.28
CA SER A 18 -16.75 0.63 5.64
C SER A 18 -16.52 0.23 7.11
N GLY A 19 -15.96 1.12 7.95
CA GLY A 19 -15.74 0.87 9.38
C GLY A 19 -14.59 -0.10 9.72
N ALA A 20 -13.92 -0.67 8.73
CA ALA A 20 -12.76 -1.54 8.95
C ALA A 20 -11.52 -0.74 9.41
N PRO A 21 -10.56 -1.34 10.13
CA PRO A 21 -9.28 -0.69 10.44
C PRO A 21 -8.50 -0.26 9.18
N LEU A 22 -7.94 0.96 9.19
CA LEU A 22 -7.23 1.56 8.04
C LEU A 22 -6.08 0.71 7.50
N TYR A 23 -5.35 0.00 8.36
CA TYR A 23 -4.26 -0.87 7.92
C TYR A 23 -4.78 -2.06 7.10
N LEU A 24 -5.96 -2.60 7.45
CA LEU A 24 -6.59 -3.69 6.70
C LEU A 24 -7.11 -3.20 5.36
N GLN A 25 -7.66 -1.99 5.31
CA GLN A 25 -8.10 -1.38 4.07
C GLN A 25 -6.92 -1.16 3.13
N LEU A 26 -5.82 -0.57 3.62
CA LEU A 26 -4.60 -0.37 2.83
C LEU A 26 -4.01 -1.69 2.33
N ARG A 27 -3.95 -2.70 3.20
CA ARG A 27 -3.52 -4.05 2.82
C ARG A 27 -4.35 -4.57 1.65
N LYS A 28 -5.69 -4.50 1.77
CA LYS A 28 -6.61 -4.97 0.74
C LYS A 28 -6.49 -4.19 -0.56
N SER A 29 -6.36 -2.86 -0.51
CA SER A 29 -6.19 -2.04 -1.71
C SER A 29 -4.91 -2.39 -2.48
N ILE A 30 -3.81 -2.67 -1.79
CA ILE A 30 -2.56 -3.10 -2.43
C ILE A 30 -2.70 -4.51 -3.01
N GLU A 31 -3.29 -5.44 -2.26
CA GLU A 31 -3.57 -6.81 -2.71
C GLU A 31 -4.46 -6.82 -3.97
N ASP A 32 -5.53 -6.03 -3.98
CA ASP A 32 -6.42 -5.87 -5.13
C ASP A 32 -5.67 -5.27 -6.34
N ALA A 33 -4.76 -4.32 -6.12
CA ALA A 33 -3.97 -3.73 -7.19
C ALA A 33 -2.96 -4.71 -7.80
N VAL A 34 -2.32 -5.55 -6.98
CA VAL A 34 -1.47 -6.65 -7.46
C VAL A 34 -2.32 -7.66 -8.26
N ASN A 35 -3.48 -8.06 -7.73
CA ASN A 35 -4.38 -9.01 -8.40
C ASN A 35 -4.92 -8.48 -9.73
N ARG A 36 -5.10 -7.17 -9.86
CA ARG A 36 -5.52 -6.50 -11.10
C ARG A 36 -4.37 -6.25 -12.08
N GLY A 37 -3.13 -6.55 -11.70
CA GLY A 37 -1.94 -6.30 -12.51
C GLY A 37 -1.55 -4.81 -12.58
N LEU A 38 -2.06 -3.96 -11.67
CA LEU A 38 -1.65 -2.56 -11.56
C LEU A 38 -0.26 -2.42 -10.95
N ILE A 39 0.14 -3.39 -10.12
CA ILE A 39 1.50 -3.55 -9.60
C ILE A 39 2.00 -4.91 -10.06
N GLY A 40 3.04 -4.91 -10.89
CA GLY A 40 3.67 -6.12 -11.36
C GLY A 40 4.78 -6.63 -10.44
N PRO A 41 5.22 -7.89 -10.62
CA PRO A 41 6.44 -8.38 -10.00
C PRO A 41 7.63 -7.50 -10.37
N GLY A 42 8.35 -7.00 -9.37
CA GLY A 42 9.52 -6.13 -9.55
C GLY A 42 9.21 -4.63 -9.53
N ASP A 43 7.93 -4.24 -9.59
CA ASP A 43 7.55 -2.85 -9.38
C ASP A 43 7.79 -2.44 -7.93
N ALA A 44 8.32 -1.24 -7.76
CA ALA A 44 8.55 -0.66 -6.45
C ALA A 44 7.30 0.10 -5.99
N LEU A 45 6.82 -0.22 -4.79
CA LEU A 45 5.87 0.65 -4.10
C LEU A 45 6.55 1.97 -3.70
N PRO A 46 5.79 3.08 -3.61
CA PRO A 46 6.29 4.30 -2.97
C PRO A 46 6.74 4.02 -1.54
N SER A 47 7.57 4.90 -0.98
CA SER A 47 8.03 4.74 0.39
C SER A 47 6.86 4.78 1.39
N GLU A 48 7.01 4.18 2.59
CA GLU A 48 5.99 4.26 3.65
C GLU A 48 5.60 5.72 3.96
N ARG A 49 6.57 6.64 3.84
CA ARG A 49 6.37 8.09 3.98
C ARG A 49 5.43 8.65 2.94
N ASP A 50 5.67 8.31 1.68
CA ASP A 50 4.89 8.83 0.55
C ASP A 50 3.48 8.25 0.57
N ILE A 51 3.37 6.95 0.87
CA ILE A 51 2.09 6.28 1.08
C ILE A 51 1.30 7.00 2.18
N ALA A 52 1.90 7.22 3.35
CA ALA A 52 1.24 7.91 4.47
C ALA A 52 0.75 9.31 4.08
N THR A 53 1.56 10.05 3.32
CA THR A 53 1.23 11.41 2.88
C THR A 53 0.10 11.40 1.85
N LYS A 54 0.14 10.49 0.87
CA LYS A 54 -0.87 10.40 -0.20
C LYS A 54 -2.22 9.84 0.30
N ALA A 55 -2.14 8.87 1.20
CA ALA A 55 -3.31 8.21 1.79
C ALA A 55 -3.90 8.99 2.99
N ASP A 56 -3.21 10.02 3.47
CA ASP A 56 -3.59 10.80 4.67
C ASP A 56 -3.82 9.92 5.91
N ILE A 57 -2.88 9.01 6.17
CA ILE A 57 -2.91 8.12 7.34
C ILE A 57 -1.55 8.05 8.02
N SER A 58 -1.54 7.61 9.28
CA SER A 58 -0.29 7.52 10.05
C SER A 58 0.72 6.55 9.40
N ARG A 59 2.02 6.90 9.45
CA ARG A 59 3.09 6.00 8.99
C ARG A 59 3.11 4.67 9.72
N VAL A 60 2.68 4.64 10.98
CA VAL A 60 2.60 3.40 11.77
C VAL A 60 1.54 2.47 11.18
N THR A 61 0.40 3.01 10.76
CA THR A 61 -0.66 2.28 10.06
C THR A 61 -0.17 1.72 8.72
N VAL A 62 0.55 2.53 7.95
CA VAL A 62 1.16 2.10 6.67
C VAL A 62 2.14 0.96 6.89
N ARG A 63 3.09 1.15 7.81
CA ARG A 63 4.09 0.13 8.15
C ARG A 63 3.44 -1.18 8.55
N LYS A 64 2.37 -1.12 9.35
CA LYS A 64 1.63 -2.32 9.76
C LYS A 64 1.05 -3.06 8.56
N ALA A 65 0.40 -2.35 7.63
CA ALA A 65 -0.14 -2.94 6.41
C ALA A 65 0.96 -3.55 5.52
N VAL A 66 2.06 -2.83 5.33
CA VAL A 66 3.21 -3.31 4.54
C VAL A 66 3.84 -4.55 5.17
N GLN A 67 4.03 -4.57 6.49
CA GLN A 67 4.54 -5.75 7.20
C GLN A 67 3.61 -6.96 7.04
N ASP A 68 2.30 -6.77 7.12
CA ASP A 68 1.34 -7.85 6.94
C ASP A 68 1.35 -8.39 5.50
N LEU A 69 1.52 -7.52 4.48
CA LEU A 69 1.71 -7.93 3.08
C LEU A 69 3.02 -8.69 2.85
N VAL A 70 4.10 -8.28 3.51
CA VAL A 70 5.39 -8.98 3.45
C VAL A 70 5.29 -10.35 4.11
N LYS A 71 4.64 -10.44 5.28
CA LYS A 71 4.38 -11.72 5.95
C LYS A 71 3.49 -12.65 5.12
N GLY A 72 2.55 -12.09 4.36
CA GLY A 72 1.69 -12.84 3.44
C GLY A 72 2.36 -13.22 2.12
N GLY A 73 3.61 -12.82 1.89
CA GLY A 73 4.34 -13.11 0.64
C GLY A 73 3.90 -12.31 -0.58
N ILE A 74 3.02 -11.31 -0.41
CA ILE A 74 2.56 -10.43 -1.51
C ILE A 74 3.63 -9.40 -1.85
N LEU A 75 4.31 -8.87 -0.84
CA LEU A 75 5.42 -7.94 -1.01
C LEU A 75 6.71 -8.56 -0.52
N VAL A 76 7.82 -8.10 -1.08
CA VAL A 76 9.15 -8.38 -0.56
C VAL A 76 9.78 -7.09 -0.08
N HIS A 77 10.42 -7.16 1.09
CA HIS A 77 11.17 -6.01 1.59
C HIS A 77 12.51 -5.96 0.84
N ARG A 78 12.71 -4.95 0.00
CA ARG A 78 14.00 -4.68 -0.62
C ARG A 78 14.73 -3.62 0.22
N GLN A 79 15.73 -4.05 0.97
CA GLN A 79 16.70 -3.14 1.57
C GLN A 79 17.43 -2.41 0.43
N GLY A 80 17.28 -1.09 0.34
CA GLY A 80 17.95 -0.32 -0.72
C GLY A 80 17.36 1.04 -1.09
N SER A 81 16.56 1.67 -0.23
CA SER A 81 16.25 3.10 -0.40
C SER A 81 16.42 3.87 0.90
N GLY A 82 17.39 3.42 1.70
CA GLY A 82 17.97 4.28 2.71
C GLY A 82 18.38 5.60 2.07
N THR A 83 18.35 6.65 2.87
CA THR A 83 19.26 7.77 2.66
C THR A 83 20.66 7.28 2.31
#